data_AF-A0A931HL00-F1
#
_entry.id   AF-A0A931HL00-F1
#
_cell.length_a   1.000
_cell.length_b   1.000
_cell.length_c   1.000
_cell.angle_alpha   90.00
_cell.angle_beta   90.00
_cell.angle_gamma   90.00
#
_symmetry.space_group_name_H-M   'P 1'
#
loop_
_entity.id
_entity.type
_entity.pdbx_description
1 polymer ?
#
loop_
_entity_poly.entity_id
_entity_poly.type
_entity_poly.pdbx_seq_one_letter_code
_entity_poly.pdbx_strand_id
1 'polypeptide(L)'
;MTGEYRRQADVIEFWRAVELFSPQQVPKVDRFDSLEPVEEVAAEIPLPWMFCRQLRQPLRRKGNERQYIVYLGVYRIDEVWTAVDGILDPGAENYD
;
A
#
# COMPACT_ATOMS: atom_id res chain seq x y z
N MET A 1 16.27 -5.75 -37.06
CA MET A 1 15.12 -5.36 -36.22
C MET A 1 15.36 -5.77 -34.76
N THR A 2 16.35 -5.20 -34.08
CA THR A 2 16.79 -5.76 -32.77
C THR A 2 17.13 -4.71 -31.72
N GLY A 3 17.71 -3.56 -32.08
CA GLY A 3 18.01 -2.49 -31.12
C GLY A 3 16.78 -1.70 -30.65
N GLU A 4 15.84 -1.44 -31.57
CA GLU A 4 14.66 -0.61 -31.27
C GLU A 4 13.64 -1.33 -30.37
N TYR A 5 13.48 -2.65 -30.56
CA TYR A 5 12.64 -3.48 -29.70
C TYR A 5 13.21 -3.66 -28.29
N ARG A 6 14.54 -3.75 -28.14
CA ARG A 6 15.18 -3.78 -26.82
C ARG A 6 14.91 -2.50 -26.07
N ARG A 7 15.18 -1.34 -26.69
CA ARG A 7 14.91 -0.04 -26.07
C ARG A 7 13.45 0.14 -25.65
N GLN A 8 12.50 -0.36 -26.44
CA GLN A 8 11.07 -0.32 -26.07
C GLN A 8 10.76 -1.25 -24.89
N ALA A 9 11.37 -2.43 -24.83
CA ALA A 9 11.26 -3.33 -23.70
C ALA A 9 11.83 -2.72 -22.41
N ASP A 10 12.99 -2.08 -22.47
CA ASP A 10 13.64 -1.44 -21.32
C ASP A 10 12.77 -0.32 -20.72
N VAL A 11 12.11 0.47 -21.57
CA VAL A 11 11.15 1.51 -21.14
C VAL A 11 9.94 0.88 -20.43
N ILE A 12 9.42 -0.24 -20.93
CA ILE A 12 8.30 -0.94 -20.30
C ILE A 12 8.74 -1.56 -18.97
N GLU A 13 9.91 -2.17 -18.90
CA GLU A 13 10.46 -2.74 -17.66
C GLU A 13 10.68 -1.66 -16.61
N PHE A 14 11.23 -0.50 -16.99
CA PHE A 14 11.37 0.65 -16.11
C PHE A 14 10.01 1.09 -15.55
N TRP A 15 9.00 1.32 -16.40
CA TRP A 15 7.68 1.76 -15.93
C TRP A 15 6.98 0.70 -15.07
N ARG A 16 7.15 -0.57 -15.40
CA ARG A 16 6.64 -1.68 -14.59
C ARG A 16 7.32 -1.73 -13.23
N ALA A 17 8.62 -1.48 -13.16
CA ALA A 17 9.33 -1.37 -11.88
C ALA A 17 8.82 -0.16 -11.08
N VAL A 18 8.66 1.00 -11.71
CA VAL A 18 8.07 2.18 -11.06
C VAL A 18 6.67 1.85 -10.52
N GLU A 19 5.80 1.19 -11.28
CA GLU A 19 4.47 0.81 -10.80
C GLU A 19 4.51 -0.19 -9.63
N LEU A 20 5.39 -1.20 -9.71
CA LEU A 20 5.53 -2.23 -8.69
C LEU A 20 6.14 -1.70 -7.38
N PHE A 21 7.05 -0.74 -7.47
CA PHE A 21 7.81 -0.21 -6.32
C PHE A 21 7.38 1.20 -5.90
N SER A 22 6.45 1.84 -6.62
CA SER A 22 5.93 3.15 -6.23
C SER A 22 5.22 3.03 -4.88
N PRO A 23 5.57 3.87 -3.89
CA PRO A 23 4.91 3.87 -2.60
C PRO A 23 3.40 4.10 -2.79
N GLN A 24 2.60 3.16 -2.29
CA GLN A 24 1.17 3.37 -2.22
C GLN A 24 0.87 4.41 -1.15
N GLN A 25 0.01 5.39 -1.47
CA GLN A 25 -0.43 6.35 -0.47
C GLN A 25 -1.38 5.66 0.51
N VAL A 26 -0.90 5.42 1.72
CA VAL A 26 -1.71 4.91 2.83
C VAL A 26 -2.16 6.09 3.69
N PRO A 27 -3.47 6.24 3.97
CA PRO A 27 -3.98 7.26 4.88
C PRO A 27 -3.31 7.19 6.25
N LYS A 28 -3.12 8.35 6.89
CA LYS A 28 -2.62 8.40 8.27
C LYS A 28 -3.68 7.85 9.23
N VAL A 29 -3.23 7.18 10.28
CA VAL A 29 -4.12 6.72 11.36
C VAL A 29 -4.72 7.95 12.04
N ASP A 30 -6.04 8.07 11.93
CA ASP A 30 -6.87 9.03 12.66
C ASP A 30 -8.23 8.40 12.95
N ARG A 31 -8.37 7.86 14.16
CA ARG A 31 -9.60 7.23 14.64
C ARG A 31 -10.73 8.22 14.93
N PHE A 32 -10.43 9.52 15.00
CA PHE A 32 -11.38 10.55 15.37
C PHE A 32 -11.90 11.33 14.15
N ASP A 33 -11.41 11.03 12.94
CA ASP A 33 -11.96 11.59 11.73
C ASP A 33 -13.46 11.28 11.61
N SER A 34 -14.24 12.30 11.24
CA SER A 34 -15.70 12.25 11.23
C SER A 34 -16.29 11.60 9.97
N LEU A 35 -15.51 11.51 8.89
CA LEU A 35 -15.92 11.03 7.58
C LEU A 35 -15.27 9.68 7.27
N GLU A 36 -13.94 9.59 7.42
CA GLU A 36 -13.12 8.46 7.01
C GLU A 36 -12.12 8.08 8.13
N PRO A 37 -12.62 7.54 9.27
CA PRO A 37 -11.74 7.15 10.37
C PRO A 37 -10.82 5.99 9.95
N VAL A 38 -9.53 6.15 10.24
CA VAL A 38 -8.47 5.17 9.96
C VAL A 38 -7.92 4.66 11.27
N GLU A 39 -7.94 3.35 11.45
CA GLU A 39 -7.42 2.71 12.65
C GLU A 39 -6.37 1.65 12.32
N GLU A 40 -5.36 1.58 13.18
CA GLU A 40 -4.46 0.44 13.21
C GLU A 40 -5.18 -0.78 13.78
N VAL A 41 -5.00 -1.93 13.13
CA VAL A 41 -5.60 -3.20 13.54
C VAL A 41 -4.50 -4.17 13.96
N ALA A 42 -4.67 -4.79 15.12
CA ALA A 42 -3.78 -5.83 15.63
C ALA A 42 -4.55 -7.14 15.81
N ALA A 43 -3.84 -8.27 15.81
CA ALA A 43 -4.46 -9.60 15.86
C ALA A 43 -5.33 -9.82 17.11
N GLU A 44 -4.98 -9.21 18.25
CA GLU A 44 -5.75 -9.32 19.48
C GLU A 44 -6.97 -8.37 19.54
N ILE A 45 -7.13 -7.48 18.56
CA ILE A 45 -8.17 -6.45 18.56
C ILE A 45 -9.26 -6.83 17.55
N PRO A 46 -10.54 -6.91 17.97
CA PRO A 46 -11.64 -7.11 17.04
C PRO A 46 -11.67 -6.06 15.94
N LEU A 47 -12.02 -6.47 14.73
CA LEU A 47 -12.04 -5.56 13.58
C LEU A 47 -13.18 -4.53 13.69
N PRO A 48 -13.06 -3.34 13.08
CA PRO A 48 -14.05 -2.26 13.20
C PRO A 48 -15.47 -2.62 12.73
N TRP A 49 -15.61 -3.64 11.87
CA TRP A 49 -16.90 -4.16 11.41
C TRP A 49 -17.48 -5.28 12.29
N MET A 50 -16.73 -5.76 13.29
CA MET A 50 -17.23 -6.75 14.24
C MET A 50 -18.17 -6.10 15.27
N PHE A 51 -19.23 -6.82 15.62
CA PHE A 51 -20.33 -6.33 16.47
C PHE A 51 -19.87 -5.68 17.79
N CYS A 52 -18.82 -6.22 18.42
CA CYS A 52 -18.29 -5.73 19.69
C CYS A 52 -17.47 -4.44 19.62
N ARG A 53 -17.07 -4.00 18.42
CA ARG A 53 -16.17 -2.85 18.21
C ARG A 53 -16.60 -1.96 17.04
N GLN A 54 -17.88 -2.00 16.68
CA GLN A 54 -18.42 -0.98 15.80
C GLN A 54 -18.05 0.37 16.40
N LEU A 55 -17.24 1.14 15.66
CA LEU A 55 -16.89 2.53 15.98
C LEU A 55 -18.16 3.26 16.44
N ARG A 56 -18.14 4.26 17.32
CA ARG A 56 -19.38 4.96 17.69
C ARG A 56 -20.00 5.56 16.41
N GLN A 57 -20.94 4.85 15.78
CA GLN A 57 -21.29 5.08 14.39
C GLN A 57 -22.44 6.10 14.33
N PRO A 58 -22.27 7.25 13.67
CA PRO A 58 -23.42 8.08 13.32
C PRO A 58 -24.39 7.26 12.45
N LEU A 59 -25.69 7.51 12.65
CA LEU A 59 -26.78 6.86 11.92
C LEU A 59 -26.52 6.92 10.41
N ARG A 60 -26.59 5.75 9.73
CA ARG A 60 -26.48 5.66 8.26
C ARG A 60 -27.56 6.55 7.65
N ARG A 61 -27.16 7.50 6.78
CA ARG A 61 -28.11 8.23 5.94
C ARG A 61 -28.83 7.21 5.04
N LYS A 62 -30.15 7.32 4.91
CA LYS A 62 -30.98 6.42 4.09
C LYS A 62 -30.40 6.36 2.66
N GLY A 63 -30.22 5.14 2.15
CA GLY A 63 -29.66 4.90 0.82
C GLY A 63 -28.13 4.78 0.73
N ASN A 64 -27.39 4.90 1.85
CA ASN A 64 -25.94 4.74 1.85
C ASN A 64 -25.48 3.45 2.54
N GLU A 65 -24.42 2.86 2.01
CA GLU A 65 -23.73 1.69 2.57
C GLU A 65 -22.34 2.07 3.08
N ARG A 66 -21.92 1.41 4.16
CA ARG A 66 -20.58 1.56 4.69
C ARG A 66 -19.64 0.64 3.92
N GLN A 67 -18.55 1.21 3.43
CA GLN A 67 -17.46 0.47 2.83
C GLN A 67 -16.25 0.53 3.77
N TYR A 68 -15.52 -0.57 3.85
CA TYR A 68 -14.28 -0.66 4.61
C TYR A 68 -13.16 -0.96 3.61
N ILE A 69 -12.05 -0.22 3.72
CA ILE A 69 -10.83 -0.47 2.97
C ILE A 69 -9.81 -1.02 3.95
N VAL A 70 -9.16 -2.14 3.58
CA VAL A 70 -8.15 -2.78 4.41
C VAL A 70 -6.81 -2.66 3.70
N TYR A 71 -5.86 -2.01 4.37
CA TYR A 71 -4.48 -1.91 3.92
C TYR A 71 -3.67 -3.01 4.62
N LEU A 72 -3.09 -3.93 3.85
CA LEU A 72 -2.27 -5.04 4.34
C LEU A 72 -0.83 -4.89 3.83
N GLY A 73 0.14 -5.41 4.58
CA GLY A 73 1.55 -5.34 4.18
C GLY A 73 2.08 -3.91 4.06
N VAL A 74 1.64 -3.02 4.96
CA VAL A 74 2.15 -1.65 5.02
C VAL A 74 3.47 -1.68 5.78
N TYR A 75 4.57 -1.44 5.06
CA TYR A 75 5.91 -1.37 5.63
C TYR A 75 6.45 0.04 5.46
N ARG A 76 7.30 0.47 6.40
CA ARG A 76 8.02 1.72 6.17
C ARG A 76 9.10 1.49 5.11
N ILE A 77 9.24 2.47 4.22
CA ILE A 77 10.15 2.34 3.08
C ILE A 77 11.62 2.20 3.52
N ASP A 78 12.02 2.83 4.62
CA ASP A 78 13.35 2.71 5.22
C ASP A 78 13.65 1.30 5.73
N GLU A 79 12.66 0.63 6.32
CA GLU A 79 12.78 -0.76 6.77
C GLU A 79 12.87 -1.73 5.57
N VAL A 80 12.09 -1.50 4.53
CA VAL A 80 12.14 -2.30 3.30
C VAL A 80 13.49 -2.15 2.61
N TRP A 81 14.01 -0.93 2.45
CA TRP A 81 15.34 -0.72 1.87
C TRP A 81 16.41 -1.45 2.64
N THR A 82 16.40 -1.38 3.97
CA THR A 82 17.36 -2.10 4.83
C THR A 82 17.27 -3.61 4.62
N ALA A 83 16.06 -4.17 4.50
CA ALA A 83 15.87 -5.60 4.31
C ALA A 83 16.30 -6.08 2.91
N VAL A 84 16.16 -5.23 1.89
CA VAL A 84 16.41 -5.56 0.48
C VAL A 84 17.85 -5.26 0.05
N ASP A 85 18.57 -4.38 0.76
CA ASP A 85 19.98 -4.02 0.50
C ASP A 85 20.92 -5.24 0.50
N GLY A 86 20.67 -6.23 1.36
CA GLY A 86 21.44 -7.48 1.38
C GLY A 86 21.06 -8.50 0.30
N ILE A 87 19.98 -8.26 -0.45
CA ILE A 87 19.43 -9.14 -1.48
C ILE A 87 19.77 -8.63 -2.88
N LEU A 88 19.72 -7.31 -3.07
CA LEU A 88 20.13 -6.65 -4.30
C LEU A 88 21.64 -6.45 -4.27
N ASP A 89 22.39 -7.14 -5.12
CA ASP A 89 23.84 -7.01 -5.22
C ASP A 89 24.19 -5.57 -5.68
N PRO A 90 24.75 -4.70 -4.81
CA PRO A 90 25.08 -3.32 -5.14
C PRO A 90 26.30 -3.32 -6.07
N GLY A 91 26.06 -3.49 -7.36
CA GLY A 91 27.11 -3.68 -8.37
C GLY A 91 26.64 -4.38 -9.63
N ALA A 92 25.49 -5.06 -9.60
CA ALA A 92 24.85 -5.61 -10.79
C ALA A 92 23.98 -4.54 -11.51
N GLU A 93 24.46 -3.29 -11.58
CA GLU A 93 23.94 -2.32 -12.53
C GLU A 93 24.29 -2.79 -13.95
N ASN A 94 23.48 -3.70 -14.48
CA ASN A 94 23.42 -3.98 -15.91
C ASN A 94 22.73 -2.79 -16.59
N TYR A 95 23.47 -1.69 -16.72
CA TYR A 95 23.22 -0.72 -17.78
C TYR A 95 23.89 -1.26 -19.05
N ASP A 96 23.16 -2.05 -19.84
CA ASP A 96 23.53 -2.40 -21.21
C ASP A 96 22.28 -2.56 -22.09
#